data_AF-A0A7V3IXH9-F1
#
_entry.id   AF-A0A7V3IXH9-F1
#
_cell.length_a   1.000
_cell.length_b   1.000
_cell.length_c   1.000
_cell.angle_alpha   90.00
_cell.angle_beta   90.00
_cell.angle_gamma   90.00
#
_symmetry.space_group_name_H-M   'P 1'
#
loop_
_entity.id
_entity.type
_entity.pdbx_description
1 polymer ?
#
loop_
_entity_poly.entity_id
_entity_poly.type
_entity_poly.pdbx_seq_one_letter_code
_entity_poly.pdbx_strand_id
1 'polypeptide(L)'
;MIEQLPQPDPRGWLALRGLPPDLQAAEDARAEADQRYARETGRRTFSRLASGAERQLLQYLGYTLPKTELRTVVSFVTASLRNRRWPQLEQGAQQ
;
A
#
# COMPACT_ATOMS: atom_id res chain seq x y z
N MET A 1 1.50 -2.43 19.08
CA MET A 1 1.75 -3.59 18.20
C MET A 1 1.04 -3.30 16.89
N ILE A 2 1.71 -3.47 15.74
CA ILE A 2 1.08 -3.32 14.43
C ILE A 2 0.23 -4.56 14.17
N GLU A 3 -1.04 -4.39 13.85
CA GLU A 3 -1.95 -5.50 13.60
C GLU A 3 -2.64 -5.34 12.24
N GLN A 4 -2.67 -6.41 11.45
CA GLN A 4 -3.42 -6.47 10.19
C GLN A 4 -4.89 -6.73 10.47
N LEU A 5 -5.75 -5.95 9.83
CA LEU A 5 -7.19 -6.14 9.87
C LEU A 5 -7.59 -7.40 9.07
N PRO A 6 -8.74 -8.04 9.39
CA PRO A 6 -9.19 -9.25 8.71
C PRO A 6 -9.21 -9.12 7.19
N GLN A 7 -8.70 -10.15 6.50
CA GLN A 7 -8.65 -10.21 5.04
C GLN A 7 -9.80 -11.08 4.48
N PRO A 8 -10.35 -10.75 3.30
CA PRO A 8 -9.97 -9.64 2.42
C PRO A 8 -10.52 -8.29 2.91
N ASP A 9 -9.63 -7.29 3.04
CA ASP A 9 -10.01 -5.90 3.33
C ASP A 9 -10.07 -5.08 2.03
N PRO A 10 -11.06 -4.19 1.83
CA PRO A 10 -11.16 -3.37 0.62
C PRO A 10 -9.97 -2.42 0.41
N ARG A 11 -9.13 -2.17 1.41
CA ARG A 11 -7.87 -1.40 1.31
C ARG A 11 -6.67 -2.24 0.86
N GLY A 12 -6.82 -3.56 0.80
CA GLY A 12 -5.75 -4.52 0.50
C GLY A 12 -4.91 -4.87 1.73
N TRP A 13 -3.72 -5.45 1.49
CA TRP A 13 -2.90 -6.05 2.56
C TRP A 13 -2.45 -5.05 3.63
N LEU A 14 -2.27 -3.78 3.28
CA LEU A 14 -1.85 -2.72 4.22
C LEU A 14 -3.03 -2.07 4.96
N ALA A 15 -4.08 -2.84 5.25
CA ALA A 15 -5.12 -2.48 6.19
C ALA A 15 -4.62 -2.77 7.62
N LEU A 16 -3.84 -1.84 8.18
CA LEU A 16 -3.15 -2.02 9.46
C LEU A 16 -3.67 -1.04 10.52
N ARG A 17 -3.57 -1.43 11.80
CA ARG A 17 -3.79 -0.55 12.96
C ARG A 17 -2.59 -0.56 13.90
N GLY A 18 -2.44 0.49 14.70
CA GLY A 18 -1.38 0.60 15.71
C GLY A 18 0.02 0.89 15.12
N LEU A 19 0.08 1.66 14.03
CA LEU A 19 1.34 2.11 13.44
C LEU A 19 2.09 3.07 14.39
N PRO A 20 3.43 2.99 14.47
CA PRO A 20 4.23 4.03 15.11
C PRO A 20 4.00 5.41 14.45
N PRO A 21 4.11 6.52 15.19
CA PRO A 21 3.79 7.87 14.69
C PRO A 21 4.50 8.23 13.39
N ASP A 22 5.79 7.94 13.26
CA ASP A 22 6.56 8.26 12.05
C ASP A 22 6.07 7.48 10.83
N LEU A 23 5.70 6.21 11.03
CA LEU A 23 5.21 5.35 9.96
C LEU A 23 3.78 5.72 9.56
N GLN A 24 2.95 6.11 10.53
CA GLN A 24 1.62 6.66 10.29
C GLN A 24 1.71 7.94 9.46
N ALA A 25 2.56 8.89 9.86
CA ALA A 25 2.76 10.15 9.13
C ALA A 25 3.26 9.91 7.69
N ALA A 26 4.16 8.95 7.50
CA ALA A 26 4.65 8.58 6.16
C ALA A 26 3.54 7.95 5.29
N GLU A 27 2.68 7.10 5.86
CA GLU A 27 1.54 6.50 5.17
C GLU A 27 0.48 7.54 4.78
N ASP A 28 0.20 8.50 5.66
CA ASP A 28 -0.76 9.58 5.45
C ASP A 28 -0.26 10.55 4.37
N ALA A 29 1.01 10.97 4.43
CA ALA A 29 1.62 11.78 3.39
C ALA A 29 1.57 11.08 2.02
N ARG A 30 1.76 9.75 2.00
CA ARG A 30 1.64 8.96 0.78
C ARG A 30 0.19 8.87 0.29
N ALA A 31 -0.77 8.74 1.20
CA ALA A 31 -2.20 8.72 0.86
C ALA A 31 -2.63 10.03 0.20
N GLU A 32 -2.23 11.17 0.77
CA GLU A 32 -2.50 12.49 0.20
C GLU A 32 -1.86 12.65 -1.19
N ALA A 33 -0.60 12.25 -1.35
CA ALA A 33 0.08 12.31 -2.65
C ALA A 33 -0.60 11.47 -3.72
N ASP A 34 -1.04 10.25 -3.38
CA ASP A 34 -1.79 9.39 -4.30
C ASP A 34 -3.16 9.98 -4.66
N GLN A 35 -3.85 10.59 -3.69
CA GLN A 35 -5.14 11.24 -3.93
C GLN A 35 -4.98 12.48 -4.82
N ARG A 36 -3.97 13.30 -4.56
CA ARG A 36 -3.62 14.46 -5.38
C ARG A 36 -3.34 14.03 -6.82
N TYR A 37 -2.50 13.02 -7.03
CA TYR A 37 -2.22 12.48 -8.35
C TYR A 37 -3.48 11.99 -9.07
N ALA A 38 -4.37 11.27 -8.36
CA ALA A 38 -5.63 10.79 -8.94
C ALA A 38 -6.54 11.95 -9.37
N ARG A 39 -6.60 13.03 -8.58
CA ARG A 39 -7.38 14.25 -8.91
C ARG A 39 -6.77 14.99 -10.11
N GLU A 40 -5.46 15.17 -10.13
CA GLU A 40 -4.76 15.90 -11.20
C GLU A 40 -4.82 15.16 -12.55
N THR A 41 -4.79 13.83 -12.53
CA THR A 41 -4.76 13.01 -13.77
C THR A 41 -6.13 12.47 -14.18
N GLY A 42 -7.13 12.54 -13.30
CA GLY A 42 -8.42 11.84 -13.46
C GLY A 42 -8.32 10.32 -13.40
N ARG A 43 -7.14 9.75 -13.11
CA ARG A 43 -6.93 8.29 -13.09
C ARG A 43 -7.26 7.72 -11.71
N ARG A 44 -8.25 6.84 -11.66
CA ARG A 44 -8.61 6.09 -10.44
C ARG A 44 -7.69 4.92 -10.14
N THR A 45 -6.98 4.43 -11.16
CA THR A 45 -6.02 3.32 -11.04
C THR A 45 -4.72 3.70 -11.72
N PHE A 46 -3.61 3.52 -11.02
CA PHE A 46 -2.27 3.81 -11.53
C PHE A 46 -1.22 2.96 -10.82
N SER A 47 -0.01 2.97 -11.35
CA SER A 47 1.12 2.27 -10.74
C SER A 47 2.27 3.23 -10.47
N ARG A 48 2.98 2.99 -9.38
CA ARG A 48 4.18 3.72 -8.99
C ARG A 48 5.13 2.81 -8.22
N LEU A 49 6.33 3.31 -7.92
CA LEU A 49 7.24 2.60 -7.03
C LEU A 49 6.67 2.55 -5.61
N ALA A 50 6.91 1.43 -4.92
CA ALA A 50 6.63 1.26 -3.51
C ALA A 50 7.53 2.21 -2.70
N SER A 51 6.89 2.98 -1.83
CA SER A 51 7.58 3.87 -0.90
C SER A 51 8.34 3.09 0.18
N GLY A 52 9.26 3.77 0.87
CA GLY A 52 9.96 3.19 2.02
C GLY A 52 8.99 2.65 3.09
N ALA A 53 7.93 3.41 3.39
CA ALA A 53 6.88 3.01 4.33
C ALA A 53 6.18 1.72 3.89
N GLU A 54 5.73 1.64 2.63
CA GLU A 54 5.06 0.44 2.12
C GLU A 54 5.97 -0.78 2.14
N ARG A 55 7.25 -0.62 1.78
CA ARG A 55 8.24 -1.71 1.87
C ARG A 55 8.40 -2.17 3.31
N GLN A 56 8.55 -1.24 4.25
CA GLN A 56 8.69 -1.57 5.67
C GLN A 56 7.43 -2.28 6.20
N LEU A 57 6.23 -1.82 5.84
CA LEU A 57 4.97 -2.45 6.23
C LEU A 57 4.81 -3.86 5.66
N LEU A 58 5.19 -4.09 4.41
CA LEU A 58 5.17 -5.43 3.82
C LEU A 58 6.17 -6.37 4.51
N GLN A 59 7.34 -5.87 4.91
CA GLN A 59 8.29 -6.65 5.71
C GLN A 59 7.71 -7.00 7.10
N TYR A 60 6.97 -6.09 7.74
CA TYR A 60 6.25 -6.39 8.98
C TYR A 60 5.20 -7.47 8.81
N LEU A 61 4.56 -7.56 7.64
CA LEU A 61 3.64 -8.63 7.29
C LEU A 61 4.33 -9.95 6.91
N GLY A 62 5.67 -10.01 6.93
CA GLY A 62 6.44 -11.21 6.63
C GLY A 62 6.77 -11.41 5.15
N TYR A 63 6.48 -10.45 4.26
CA TYR A 63 6.84 -10.58 2.85
C TYR A 63 8.34 -10.39 2.63
N THR A 64 8.91 -11.29 1.82
CA THR A 64 10.27 -11.10 1.29
C THR A 64 10.20 -10.19 0.07
N LEU A 65 10.83 -9.02 0.18
CA LEU A 65 10.78 -8.02 -0.89
C LEU A 65 11.94 -8.20 -1.88
N PRO A 66 11.70 -7.93 -3.18
CA PRO A 66 12.79 -7.85 -4.13
C PRO A 66 13.78 -6.74 -3.73
N LYS A 67 15.07 -7.00 -3.94
CA LYS A 67 16.13 -5.99 -3.77
C LYS A 67 16.04 -4.89 -4.83
N THR A 68 15.41 -5.19 -5.96
CA THR A 68 15.11 -4.27 -7.07
C THR A 68 13.83 -3.47 -6.82
N GLU A 69 13.38 -2.73 -7.84
CA GLU A 69 12.17 -1.92 -7.78
C GLU A 69 10.91 -2.77 -7.52
N LEU A 70 10.19 -2.43 -6.44
CA LEU A 70 8.87 -2.97 -6.14
C LEU A 70 7.81 -1.98 -6.61
N ARG A 71 6.87 -2.43 -7.43
CA ARG A 71 5.77 -1.64 -7.96
C ARG A 71 4.52 -1.83 -7.10
N THR A 72 3.91 -0.70 -6.74
CA THR A 72 2.61 -0.63 -6.08
C THR A 72 1.57 -0.24 -7.12
N VAL A 73 0.53 -1.05 -7.23
CA VAL A 73 -0.68 -0.70 -7.98
C VAL A 73 -1.67 -0.10 -6.99
N VAL A 74 -2.08 1.13 -7.26
CA VAL A 74 -3.04 1.88 -6.43
C VAL A 74 -4.34 1.97 -7.21
N SER A 75 -5.45 1.63 -6.55
CA SER A 75 -6.80 1.72 -7.11
C SER A 75 -7.74 2.39 -6.09
N PHE A 76 -8.42 3.47 -6.47
CA PHE A 76 -9.42 4.12 -5.63
C PHE A 76 -10.79 3.43 -5.77
N VAL A 77 -11.15 2.63 -4.76
CA VAL A 77 -12.44 1.91 -4.67
C VAL A 77 -13.58 2.90 -4.52
N THR A 78 -13.41 3.89 -3.65
CA THR A 78 -14.28 5.08 -3.53
C THR A 78 -13.45 6.34 -3.73
N ALA A 79 -14.04 7.52 -3.56
CA ALA A 79 -13.32 8.80 -3.72
C ALA A 79 -12.12 8.98 -2.76
N SER A 80 -12.11 8.27 -1.64
CA SER A 80 -11.06 8.34 -0.60
C SER A 80 -10.47 6.99 -0.23
N LEU A 81 -11.18 5.88 -0.48
CA LEU A 81 -10.69 4.55 -0.13
C LEU A 81 -9.73 4.04 -1.22
N ARG A 82 -8.42 4.10 -0.95
CA ARG A 82 -7.42 3.44 -1.81
C ARG A 82 -7.27 1.97 -1.42
N ASN A 83 -7.16 1.14 -2.45
CA ASN A 83 -6.69 -0.23 -2.40
C ASN A 83 -5.27 -0.27 -2.97
N ARG A 84 -4.38 -1.02 -2.33
CA ARG A 84 -3.00 -1.21 -2.81
C ARG A 84 -2.70 -2.68 -3.01
N ARG A 85 -2.05 -2.96 -4.13
CA ARG A 85 -1.65 -4.30 -4.56
C ARG A 85 -0.21 -4.31 -5.01
N TRP A 86 0.43 -5.47 -4.85
CA TRP A 86 1.81 -5.70 -5.27
C TRP A 86 1.85 -6.93 -6.17
N PRO A 87 1.63 -6.77 -7.49
CA PRO A 87 1.57 -7.90 -8.42
C PRO A 87 2.79 -8.83 -8.35
N GLN A 88 3.97 -8.25 -8.09
CA GLN A 88 5.23 -8.99 -7.93
C GLN A 88 5.24 -9.91 -6.70
N LEU A 89 4.48 -9.58 -5.65
CA LEU A 89 4.35 -10.39 -4.45
C LEU A 89 3.17 -11.35 -4.55
N GLU A 90 2.10 -10.96 -5.24
CA GLU A 90 0.92 -11.81 -5.47
C GLU A 90 1.27 -13.06 -6.29
N GLN A 91 2.17 -12.92 -7.27
CA GLN A 91 2.63 -14.05 -8.09
C GLN A 91 3.55 -15.01 -7.32
N GLY A 92 4.18 -14.56 -6.24
CA GLY A 92 5.00 -15.38 -5.35
C GLY A 92 4.28 -15.86 -4.08
N ALA A 93 3.03 -15.43 -3.86
CA ALA A 93 2.23 -15.78 -2.68
C ALA A 93 1.49 -17.13 -2.81
N GLN A 94 1.99 -18.03 -3.67
CA GLN A 94 1.62 -19.45 -3.62
C GLN A 94 2.34 -20.09 -2.41
N GLN A 95 1.72 -20.00 -1.24
CA GLN A 95 1.90 -20.99 -0.17
C GLN A 95 0.58 -21.70 0.07
#